data_AF-A0A1B3IJ17-F1
#
_entry.id   AF-A0A1B3IJ17-F1
#
_cell.length_a   1.000
_cell.length_b   1.000
_cell.length_c   1.000
_cell.angle_alpha   90.00
_cell.angle_beta   90.00
_cell.angle_gamma   90.00
#
_symmetry.space_group_name_H-M   'P 1'
#
loop_
_entity.id
_entity.type
_entity.pdbx_description
1 polymer ?
#
loop_
_entity_poly.entity_id
_entity_poly.type
_entity_poly.pdbx_seq_one_letter_code
_entity_poly.pdbx_strand_id
1 'polypeptide(L)' 'MKMSFVIILLLFSCLIATSGVSGTSCSSFSDCANPCLSKGCKSGKCINNRCKCYFC' A
#
# COMPACT_ATOMS: atom_id res chain seq x y z
N MET A 1 -30.19 -3.64 9.74
CA MET A 1 -29.64 -2.38 9.16
C MET A 1 -28.27 -1.96 9.71
N LYS A 2 -27.87 -2.33 10.95
CA LYS A 2 -26.53 -1.99 11.50
C LYS A 2 -25.39 -2.91 10.99
N MET A 3 -25.63 -4.21 10.85
CA MET A 3 -24.63 -5.19 10.36
C MET A 3 -24.13 -4.92 8.93
N SER A 4 -25.02 -4.49 8.01
CA SER A 4 -24.62 -4.17 6.62
C SER A 4 -23.63 -3.01 6.53
N PHE A 5 -23.74 -2.00 7.40
CA PHE A 5 -22.84 -0.85 7.40
C PHE A 5 -21.39 -1.25 7.72
N VAL A 6 -21.21 -2.18 8.66
CA VAL A 6 -19.89 -2.70 9.06
C VAL A 6 -19.25 -3.48 7.92
N ILE A 7 -20.04 -4.29 7.21
CA ILE A 7 -19.57 -5.07 6.06
C ILE A 7 -19.16 -4.13 4.91
N ILE A 8 -19.94 -3.08 4.63
CA ILE A 8 -19.62 -2.09 3.60
C ILE A 8 -18.33 -1.33 3.94
N LEU A 9 -18.13 -0.94 5.21
CA LEU A 9 -16.90 -0.30 5.69
C LEU A 9 -15.67 -1.21 5.58
N LEU A 10 -15.81 -2.50 5.90
CA LEU A 10 -14.75 -3.50 5.74
C LEU A 10 -14.38 -3.70 4.27
N LEU A 11 -15.37 -3.76 3.38
CA LEU A 11 -15.13 -3.90 1.94
C LEU A 11 -14.49 -2.64 1.34
N PHE A 12 -14.89 -1.43 1.78
CA PHE A 12 -14.22 -0.19 1.38
C PHE A 12 -12.76 -0.13 1.84
N SER A 13 -12.46 -0.62 3.04
CA SER A 13 -11.09 -0.69 3.56
C SER A 13 -10.21 -1.64 2.72
N CYS A 14 -10.75 -2.78 2.29
CA CYS A 14 -10.07 -3.68 1.34
C CYS A 14 -9.92 -3.06 -0.06
N LEU A 15 -10.89 -2.27 -0.51
CA LEU A 15 -10.84 -1.58 -1.80
C LEU A 15 -9.73 -0.52 -1.82
N ILE A 16 -9.48 0.17 -0.70
CA ILE A 16 -8.38 1.13 -0.55
C ILE A 16 -7.02 0.41 -0.55
N ALA A 17 -6.96 -0.81 -0.02
CA ALA A 17 -5.74 -1.63 -0.08
C ALA A 17 -5.42 -2.14 -1.50
N THR A 18 -6.44 -2.25 -2.36
CA THR A 18 -6.34 -2.88 -3.70
C THR A 18 -6.32 -1.85 -4.84
N SER A 19 -6.96 -0.69 -4.68
CA SER A 19 -6.85 0.43 -5.63
C SER A 19 -5.56 1.18 -5.34
N GLY A 20 -4.55 0.89 -6.14
CA GLY A 20 -3.23 1.48 -6.05
C GLY A 20 -3.22 3.00 -6.21
N VAL A 21 -3.49 3.72 -5.12
CA VAL A 21 -2.77 4.96 -4.83
C VAL A 21 -1.36 4.52 -4.44
N SER A 22 -0.59 4.16 -5.47
CA SER A 22 0.78 3.67 -5.33
C SER A 22 1.55 4.60 -4.40
N GLY A 23 2.11 4.03 -3.34
CA GLY A 23 3.06 4.68 -2.47
C GLY A 23 2.49 4.98 -1.10
N THR A 24 2.78 4.07 -0.16
CA THR A 24 3.13 4.47 1.21
C THR A 24 3.94 5.76 1.12
N SER A 25 3.50 6.78 1.85
CA SER A 25 4.25 8.02 1.95
C SER A 25 5.64 7.70 2.49
N CYS A 26 6.66 8.14 1.78
CA CYS A 26 8.04 7.89 2.18
C CYS A 26 8.81 9.20 2.19
N SER A 27 9.75 9.28 3.11
CA SER A 27 10.71 10.39 3.19
C SER A 27 12.11 9.92 2.83
N SER A 28 12.38 8.62 2.97
CA SER A 28 13.65 7.98 2.64
C SER A 28 13.45 6.64 1.93
N PHE A 29 14.49 6.18 1.23
CA PHE A 29 14.51 4.90 0.53
C PHE A 29 14.20 3.71 1.47
N SER A 30 14.71 3.75 2.70
CA SER A 30 14.49 2.72 3.73
C SER A 30 13.02 2.49 4.05
N ASP A 31 12.19 3.53 3.96
CA ASP A 31 10.76 3.46 4.24
C ASP A 31 10.03 2.55 3.25
N CYS A 32 10.62 2.33 2.07
CA CYS A 32 10.05 1.54 1.00
C CYS A 32 10.61 0.12 0.90
N ALA A 33 11.78 -0.14 1.46
CA ALA A 33 12.45 -1.43 1.34
C ALA A 33 11.61 -2.56 1.96
N ASN A 34 11.23 -2.41 3.23
CA ASN A 34 10.41 -3.39 3.97
C ASN A 34 9.00 -3.59 3.39
N PRO A 35 8.21 -2.53 3.10
CA PRO A 35 6.87 -2.73 2.55
C PRO A 35 6.88 -3.31 1.13
N CYS A 36 7.92 -3.04 0.32
CA CYS A 36 8.06 -3.68 -0.99
C CYS A 36 8.48 -5.16 -0.86
N LEU A 37 9.40 -5.49 0.05
CA LEU A 37 9.75 -6.88 0.37
C LEU A 37 8.54 -7.68 0.87
N SER A 38 7.74 -7.10 1.76
CA SER A 38 6.51 -7.72 2.26
C SER A 38 5.46 -7.95 1.17
N LYS A 39 5.55 -7.25 0.05
CA LYS A 39 4.72 -7.45 -1.15
C LYS A 39 5.31 -8.43 -2.16
N GLY A 40 6.47 -9.03 -1.86
CA GLY A 40 7.16 -9.97 -2.75
C GLY A 40 8.10 -9.32 -3.78
N CYS A 41 8.32 -8.01 -3.69
CA CYS A 41 9.21 -7.28 -4.57
C CYS A 41 10.65 -7.29 -4.02
N LYS A 42 11.67 -7.43 -4.88
CA LYS A 42 13.08 -7.41 -4.40
C LYS A 42 13.60 -6.01 -4.05
N SER A 43 12.98 -4.95 -4.56
CA SER A 43 13.44 -3.59 -4.33
C SER A 43 12.29 -2.59 -4.27
N GLY A 44 12.52 -1.46 -3.61
CA GLY A 44 11.57 -0.35 -3.55
C GLY A 44 12.30 0.97 -3.41
N LYS A 45 11.91 2.00 -4.18
CA LYS A 45 12.45 3.36 -4.07
C LYS A 45 11.39 4.35 -3.68
N CYS A 46 11.79 5.35 -2.90
CA CYS A 46 10.97 6.52 -2.68
C CYS A 46 11.11 7.50 -3.85
N ILE A 47 10.01 7.79 -4.53
CA ILE A 47 9.96 8.74 -5.67
C ILE A 47 8.75 9.63 -5.47
N ASN A 48 8.94 10.97 -5.48
CA ASN A 48 7.86 11.93 -5.21
C ASN A 48 7.09 11.64 -3.92
N ASN A 49 7.83 11.36 -2.84
CA ASN A 49 7.30 10.97 -1.53
C ASN A 49 6.41 9.73 -1.55
N ARG A 50 6.58 8.88 -2.56
CA ARG A 50 5.78 7.67 -2.77
C ARG A 50 6.67 6.45 -3.01
N CYS A 51 6.40 5.37 -2.29
CA CYS A 51 7.11 4.12 -2.52
C CYS A 51 6.72 3.49 -3.86
N LYS A 52 7.74 3.25 -4.70
CA LYS A 52 7.63 2.50 -5.95
C LYS A 52 8.42 1.21 -5.82
N CYS A 53 7.74 0.08 -5.86
CA CYS A 53 8.36 -1.24 -5.80
C CYS A 53 8.80 -1.70 -7.20
N TYR A 54 9.88 -2.47 -7.25
CA TYR A 54 10.50 -3.00 -8.46
C TYR A 54 10.85 -4.47 -8.26
N PHE A 55 10.89 -5.21 -9.37
CA PHE A 55 11.21 -6.65 -9.37
C PHE A 55 10.28 -7.46 -8.46
N CYS A 56 9.00 -7.10 -8.50
CA CYS A 56 7.86 -7.99 -8.35
C CYS A 56 7.37 -8.32 -9.78
#